data_AF-F8C826-F1
#
_entry.id   AF-F8C826-F1
#
_cell.length_a   1.000
_cell.length_b   1.000
_cell.length_c   1.000
_cell.angle_alpha   90.00
_cell.angle_beta   90.00
_cell.angle_gamma   90.00
#
_symmetry.space_group_name_H-M   'P 1'
#
loop_
_entity.id
_entity.type
_entity.pdbx_description
1 polymer ?
#
loop_
_entity_poly.entity_id
_entity_poly.type
_entity_poly.pdbx_seq_one_letter_code
_entity_poly.pdbx_strand_id
1 'polypeptide(L)'
;MLVPSKLKFQDGLPPVTPEKLDAIRARHAAATPGPWAWFGFVPRPKSPGLRDIYLATVNQGRRHVLDLVRWGMTDAQPRFRSGSVMVNAADVAVRRYDDANDITGFTAPDAIFLAASWEDVRDLLAHVATLEEGLAGALEGYYSEQQSSADAWSNLRKEKAALRGRVKELEDLLRRAAGTLREYAGMPIEADLLESQLSSPRTPSSDAAGEPRPVADCGHTNPEDGLCTHPDNMTPECHQHACPLLHQAPRTRARIAPTPVPTVPALVERTGKDGAR
;
A
#
# COMPACT_ATOMS: atom_id res chain seq x y z
N MET A 1 -1.16 0.66 -28.61
CA MET A 1 -1.61 1.43 -27.42
C MET A 1 -0.57 2.51 -27.16
N LEU A 2 -0.90 3.76 -27.46
CA LEU A 2 -0.03 4.90 -27.15
C LEU A 2 -0.21 5.22 -25.68
N VAL A 3 0.80 4.96 -24.85
CA VAL A 3 0.84 5.50 -23.49
C VAL A 3 0.96 7.02 -23.66
N PRO A 4 -0.03 7.82 -23.22
CA PRO A 4 0.01 9.26 -23.43
C PRO A 4 1.28 9.83 -22.81
N SER A 5 1.97 10.60 -23.64
CA SER A 5 3.19 11.34 -23.31
C SER A 5 3.00 12.08 -21.99
N LYS A 6 3.99 11.97 -21.09
CA LYS A 6 4.07 12.65 -19.79
C LYS A 6 3.49 14.05 -19.92
N LEU A 7 2.27 14.27 -19.41
CA LEU A 7 1.76 15.61 -19.17
C LEU A 7 2.82 16.27 -18.30
N LYS A 8 3.59 17.19 -18.89
CA LYS A 8 4.50 18.04 -18.15
C LYS A 8 3.61 18.97 -17.33
N PHE A 9 3.17 18.48 -16.16
CA PHE A 9 2.64 19.34 -15.12
C PHE A 9 3.68 20.43 -14.90
N GLN A 10 3.25 21.68 -14.99
CA GLN A 10 4.16 22.83 -15.00
C GLN A 10 5.12 22.74 -13.81
N ASP A 11 6.43 22.71 -14.10
CA ASP A 11 7.48 22.72 -13.09
C ASP A 11 7.29 23.98 -12.22
N GLY A 12 7.05 23.79 -10.92
CA GLY A 12 6.95 24.88 -9.94
C GLY A 12 5.57 25.10 -9.30
N LEU A 13 4.61 24.18 -9.42
CA LEU A 13 3.46 24.20 -8.50
C LEU A 13 3.95 24.01 -7.06
N PRO A 14 3.45 24.81 -6.09
CA PRO A 14 3.83 24.64 -4.70
C PRO A 14 3.42 23.24 -4.23
N PRO A 15 4.25 22.57 -3.40
CA PRO A 15 3.89 21.27 -2.86
C PRO A 15 2.59 21.38 -2.07
N VAL A 16 1.72 20.38 -2.22
CA VAL A 16 0.49 20.32 -1.43
C VAL A 16 0.85 20.13 0.04
N THR A 17 0.57 21.15 0.85
CA THR A 17 0.84 21.12 2.28
C THR A 17 -0.26 20.33 3.02
N PRO A 18 0.01 19.83 4.24
CA PRO A 18 -1.00 19.18 5.08
C PRO A 18 -2.24 20.06 5.28
N GLU A 19 -2.05 21.37 5.48
CA GLU A 19 -3.15 22.33 5.69
C GLU A 19 -4.03 22.45 4.45
N LYS A 20 -3.43 22.42 3.25
CA LYS A 20 -4.19 22.40 1.99
C LYS A 20 -5.00 21.11 1.85
N LEU A 21 -4.42 19.94 2.17
CA LEU A 21 -5.16 18.67 2.15
C LEU A 21 -6.34 18.68 3.13
N ASP A 22 -6.15 19.22 4.33
CA ASP A 22 -7.22 19.32 5.32
C ASP A 22 -8.32 20.30 4.87
N ALA A 23 -7.95 21.39 4.20
CA ALA A 23 -8.93 22.30 3.59
C ALA A 23 -9.73 21.61 2.46
N ILE A 24 -9.08 20.80 1.63
CA ILE A 24 -9.75 19.99 0.59
C ILE A 24 -10.73 19.00 1.23
N ARG A 25 -10.27 18.26 2.25
CA ARG A 25 -11.10 17.29 3.00
C ARG A 25 -12.30 17.97 3.64
N ALA A 26 -12.10 19.13 4.25
CA ALA A 26 -13.18 19.91 4.88
C ALA A 26 -14.23 20.34 3.86
N ARG A 27 -13.81 20.85 2.69
CA ARG A 27 -14.73 21.19 1.58
C ARG A 27 -15.50 19.97 1.09
N HIS A 28 -14.79 18.85 0.84
CA HIS A 28 -15.41 17.61 0.36
C HIS A 28 -16.41 17.04 1.38
N ALA A 29 -16.11 17.11 2.68
CA ALA A 29 -17.00 16.63 3.74
C ALA A 29 -18.23 17.53 3.93
N ALA A 30 -18.10 18.84 3.68
CA ALA A 30 -19.21 19.79 3.78
C ALA A 30 -20.17 19.72 2.57
N ALA A 31 -19.68 19.29 1.40
CA ALA A 31 -20.49 19.11 0.20
C ALA A 31 -21.43 17.90 0.28
N THR A 32 -22.47 17.89 -0.54
CA THR A 32 -23.40 16.76 -0.68
C THR A 32 -22.62 15.51 -1.11
N PRO A 33 -22.65 14.39 -0.37
CA PRO A 33 -21.85 13.21 -0.74
C PRO A 33 -22.19 12.65 -2.12
N GLY A 34 -21.17 12.27 -2.89
CA GLY A 34 -21.30 11.64 -4.22
C GLY A 34 -21.70 10.15 -4.18
N PRO A 35 -21.79 9.49 -5.36
CA PRO A 35 -21.53 10.02 -6.70
C PRO A 35 -22.67 10.92 -7.21
N TRP A 36 -22.30 11.94 -7.98
CA TRP A 36 -23.23 12.85 -8.64
C TRP A 36 -23.38 12.49 -10.12
N ALA A 37 -24.57 12.72 -10.68
CA ALA A 37 -24.82 12.62 -12.10
C ALA A 37 -25.83 13.69 -12.55
N TRP A 38 -25.78 14.01 -13.84
CA TRP A 38 -26.78 14.86 -14.48
C TRP A 38 -28.05 14.05 -14.75
N PHE A 39 -29.18 14.63 -14.39
CA PHE A 39 -30.52 14.11 -14.60
C PHE A 39 -31.37 15.18 -15.26
N GLY A 40 -32.51 14.75 -15.80
CA GLY A 40 -33.48 15.67 -16.37
C GLY A 40 -34.01 15.23 -17.73
N PHE A 41 -34.59 16.19 -18.43
CA PHE A 41 -35.24 16.02 -19.71
C PHE A 41 -34.79 17.09 -20.68
N VAL A 42 -34.27 16.64 -21.82
CA VAL A 42 -34.09 17.50 -22.99
C VAL A 42 -35.45 17.59 -23.70
N PRO A 43 -35.94 18.81 -24.04
CA PRO A 43 -37.23 18.97 -24.68
C PRO A 43 -37.32 18.17 -25.98
N ARG A 44 -38.45 17.48 -26.17
CA ARG A 44 -38.77 16.72 -27.40
C ARG A 44 -39.86 17.47 -28.19
N PRO A 45 -39.96 17.27 -29.51
CA PRO A 45 -41.00 17.92 -30.32
C PRO A 45 -42.43 17.71 -29.79
N LYS A 46 -42.72 16.55 -29.20
CA LYS A 46 -44.03 16.20 -28.65
C LYS A 46 -44.28 16.71 -27.23
N SER A 47 -43.27 17.28 -26.56
CA SER A 47 -43.36 17.77 -25.18
C SER A 47 -42.38 18.94 -24.98
N PRO A 48 -42.62 20.11 -25.60
CA PRO A 48 -41.68 21.22 -25.59
C PRO A 48 -41.53 21.92 -24.23
N GLY A 49 -42.47 21.68 -23.31
CA GLY A 49 -42.57 22.38 -22.02
C GLY A 49 -41.74 21.81 -20.88
N LEU A 50 -41.29 20.56 -20.96
CA LEU A 50 -40.48 19.96 -19.88
C LEU A 50 -38.99 20.20 -20.17
N ARG A 51 -38.41 21.19 -19.48
CA ARG A 51 -36.99 21.54 -19.55
C ARG A 51 -36.47 21.62 -18.13
N ASP A 52 -35.93 20.51 -17.67
CA ASP A 52 -35.33 20.42 -16.34
C ASP A 52 -34.06 19.63 -16.49
N ILE A 53 -32.92 20.21 -16.13
CA ILE A 53 -31.62 19.54 -16.10
C ILE A 53 -30.99 19.92 -14.75
N TYR A 54 -30.63 18.92 -13.98
CA TYR A 54 -30.10 19.11 -12.63
C TYR A 54 -29.03 18.07 -12.31
N LEU A 55 -28.14 18.42 -11.38
CA LEU A 55 -27.14 17.54 -10.82
C LEU A 55 -27.66 16.98 -9.49
N ALA A 56 -27.64 15.66 -9.33
CA ALA A 56 -28.09 15.01 -8.10
C ALA A 56 -27.28 13.74 -7.78
N THR A 57 -27.45 13.21 -6.57
CA THR A 57 -26.86 11.93 -6.16
C THR A 57 -27.51 10.75 -6.88
N VAL A 58 -26.72 9.76 -7.30
CA VAL A 58 -27.22 8.56 -8.00
C VAL A 58 -27.95 7.60 -7.04
N ASN A 59 -27.34 7.29 -5.88
CA ASN A 59 -27.75 6.16 -5.03
C ASN A 59 -28.35 6.57 -3.67
N GLN A 60 -28.68 7.85 -3.46
CA GLN A 60 -29.06 8.38 -2.14
C GLN A 60 -30.41 9.11 -2.13
N GLY A 61 -31.40 8.61 -2.88
CA GLY A 61 -32.74 9.21 -2.93
C GLY A 61 -32.80 10.54 -3.67
N ARG A 62 -31.93 10.74 -4.68
CA ARG A 62 -31.87 11.95 -5.54
C ARG A 62 -31.79 13.26 -4.75
N ARG A 63 -30.77 13.39 -3.92
CA ARG A 63 -30.42 14.67 -3.30
C ARG A 63 -29.90 15.60 -4.39
N HIS A 64 -30.60 16.72 -4.63
CA HIS A 64 -30.17 17.76 -5.57
C HIS A 64 -28.90 18.43 -5.06
N VAL A 65 -27.95 18.67 -5.95
CA VAL A 65 -26.68 19.38 -5.69
C VAL A 65 -26.74 20.76 -6.32
N LEU A 66 -27.18 20.79 -7.58
CA LEU A 66 -27.27 21.98 -8.41
C LEU A 66 -28.45 21.81 -9.36
N ASP A 67 -29.28 22.83 -9.50
CA ASP A 67 -30.18 22.96 -10.64
C ASP A 67 -30.15 24.39 -11.17
N LEU A 68 -30.87 24.63 -12.26
CA LEU A 68 -30.97 25.95 -12.88
C LEU A 68 -32.45 26.33 -12.94
N VAL A 69 -32.78 27.51 -12.45
CA VAL A 69 -34.12 28.09 -12.58
C VAL A 69 -34.08 29.33 -13.46
N ARG A 70 -35.18 29.59 -14.16
CA ARG A 70 -35.31 30.76 -15.01
C ARG A 70 -35.14 32.03 -14.17
N TRP A 71 -34.33 32.96 -14.69
CA TRP A 71 -34.13 34.28 -14.12
C TRP A 71 -34.47 35.33 -15.17
N GLY A 72 -35.60 36.00 -15.00
CA GLY A 72 -36.12 36.92 -16.02
C GLY A 72 -36.51 36.21 -17.32
N MET A 73 -36.31 36.87 -18.46
CA MET A 73 -36.69 36.33 -19.78
C MET A 73 -35.57 35.60 -20.50
N THR A 74 -34.31 35.97 -20.21
CA THR A 74 -33.11 35.57 -20.97
C THR A 74 -32.14 34.71 -20.19
N ASP A 75 -32.23 34.71 -18.86
CA ASP A 75 -31.18 34.15 -18.02
C ASP A 75 -31.66 32.97 -17.19
N ALA A 76 -30.71 32.27 -16.61
CA ALA A 76 -30.94 31.25 -15.62
C ALA A 76 -29.99 31.51 -14.44
N GLN A 77 -30.50 31.32 -13.23
CA GLN A 77 -29.66 31.33 -12.04
C GLN A 77 -29.53 29.90 -11.50
N PRO A 78 -28.35 29.54 -10.99
CA PRO A 78 -28.21 28.30 -10.28
C PRO A 78 -28.99 28.34 -8.96
N ARG A 79 -29.45 27.17 -8.53
CA ARG A 79 -29.82 26.95 -7.13
C ARG A 79 -28.94 25.88 -6.55
N PHE A 80 -28.59 26.07 -5.28
CA PHE A 80 -27.76 25.14 -4.54
C PHE A 80 -28.53 24.57 -3.38
N ARG A 81 -28.11 23.41 -2.90
CA ARG A 81 -28.71 22.81 -1.72
C ARG A 81 -28.25 23.55 -0.45
N SER A 82 -29.22 23.89 0.40
CA SER A 82 -28.99 24.34 1.77
C SER A 82 -29.88 23.53 2.71
N GLY A 83 -29.28 22.58 3.43
CA GLY A 83 -30.02 21.60 4.23
C GLY A 83 -30.88 20.66 3.37
N SER A 84 -32.21 20.73 3.54
CA SER A 84 -33.18 19.92 2.78
C SER A 84 -33.84 20.67 1.62
N VAL A 85 -33.50 21.95 1.41
CA VAL A 85 -34.14 22.82 0.42
C VAL A 85 -33.14 23.31 -0.63
N MET A 86 -33.65 23.60 -1.83
CA MET A 86 -32.89 24.31 -2.87
C MET A 86 -33.09 25.81 -2.71
N VAL A 87 -32.00 26.55 -2.58
CA VAL A 87 -32.01 28.01 -2.41
C VAL A 87 -31.42 28.68 -3.64
N ASN A 88 -31.95 29.83 -4.03
CA ASN A 88 -31.45 30.54 -5.20
C ASN A 88 -30.03 31.04 -4.95
N ALA A 89 -29.19 31.05 -5.98
CA ALA A 89 -27.83 31.56 -5.88
C ALA A 89 -27.77 33.00 -5.35
N ALA A 90 -28.76 33.84 -5.68
CA ALA A 90 -28.86 35.20 -5.18
C ALA A 90 -28.96 35.27 -3.64
N ASP A 91 -29.59 34.29 -2.99
CA ASP A 91 -29.80 34.25 -1.54
C ASP A 91 -28.56 33.77 -0.78
N VAL A 92 -27.65 33.08 -1.47
CA VAL A 92 -26.40 32.53 -0.90
C VAL A 92 -25.14 33.18 -1.49
N ALA A 93 -25.30 34.23 -2.31
CA ALA A 93 -24.20 34.96 -2.90
C ALA A 93 -23.49 35.80 -1.84
N VAL A 94 -22.15 35.73 -1.84
CA VAL A 94 -21.30 36.66 -1.09
C VAL A 94 -20.95 37.80 -2.02
N ARG A 95 -21.39 39.02 -1.67
CA ARG A 95 -21.08 40.23 -2.45
C ARG A 95 -19.73 40.81 -2.04
N ARG A 96 -19.05 41.50 -2.96
CA ARG A 96 -17.79 42.18 -2.65
C ARG A 96 -17.98 43.31 -1.63
N TYR A 97 -19.06 44.05 -1.76
CA TYR A 97 -19.53 45.12 -0.87
C TYR A 97 -21.06 45.02 -0.76
N ASP A 98 -21.66 45.56 0.30
CA ASP A 98 -23.11 45.44 0.55
C ASP A 98 -23.97 46.01 -0.59
N ASP A 99 -23.48 47.07 -1.25
CA ASP A 99 -24.11 47.77 -2.36
C ASP A 99 -23.61 47.32 -3.74
N ALA A 100 -22.60 46.46 -3.81
CA ALA A 100 -22.07 45.99 -5.07
C ALA A 100 -22.93 44.88 -5.70
N ASN A 101 -23.09 44.94 -7.02
CA ASN A 101 -23.69 43.86 -7.80
C ASN A 101 -22.71 42.71 -8.09
N ASP A 102 -21.43 42.88 -7.73
CA ASP A 102 -20.38 41.88 -7.95
C ASP A 102 -20.38 40.80 -6.86
N ILE A 103 -20.44 39.54 -7.29
CA ILE A 103 -20.37 38.35 -6.44
C ILE A 103 -18.91 37.87 -6.36
N THR A 104 -18.40 37.63 -5.16
CA THR A 104 -17.06 37.06 -4.92
C THR A 104 -17.10 35.55 -4.67
N GLY A 105 -18.26 35.01 -4.31
CA GLY A 105 -18.46 33.59 -4.10
C GLY A 105 -19.86 33.26 -3.60
N PHE A 106 -20.02 32.06 -3.06
CA PHE A 106 -21.28 31.58 -2.49
C PHE A 106 -21.02 30.97 -1.11
N THR A 107 -22.02 31.01 -0.22
CA THR A 107 -21.96 30.37 1.09
C THR A 107 -22.40 28.91 1.07
N ALA A 108 -23.07 28.47 -0.01
CA ALA A 108 -23.52 27.10 -0.16
C ALA A 108 -22.33 26.13 -0.30
N PRO A 109 -22.24 25.05 0.51
CA PRO A 109 -21.10 24.12 0.48
C PRO A 109 -20.85 23.50 -0.89
N ASP A 110 -21.91 23.11 -1.61
CA ASP A 110 -21.81 22.54 -2.95
C ASP A 110 -21.22 23.54 -3.96
N ALA A 111 -21.57 24.83 -3.86
CA ALA A 111 -21.04 25.87 -4.72
C ALA A 111 -19.54 26.14 -4.45
N ILE A 112 -19.16 26.20 -3.15
CA ILE A 112 -17.77 26.36 -2.73
C ILE A 112 -16.91 25.19 -3.24
N PHE A 113 -17.41 23.97 -3.07
CA PHE A 113 -16.73 22.77 -3.54
C PHE A 113 -16.56 22.76 -5.07
N LEU A 114 -17.63 23.04 -5.83
CA LEU A 114 -17.57 23.11 -7.28
C LEU A 114 -16.58 24.16 -7.79
N ALA A 115 -16.57 25.36 -7.18
CA ALA A 115 -15.65 26.43 -7.55
C ALA A 115 -14.17 26.07 -7.28
N ALA A 116 -13.88 25.37 -6.18
CA ALA A 116 -12.53 24.94 -5.83
C ALA A 116 -12.06 23.66 -6.56
N SER A 117 -12.99 22.89 -7.13
CA SER A 117 -12.73 21.52 -7.61
C SER A 117 -11.59 21.40 -8.61
N TRP A 118 -11.47 22.33 -9.56
CA TRP A 118 -10.43 22.26 -10.59
C TRP A 118 -9.02 22.44 -10.00
N GLU A 119 -8.85 23.42 -9.11
CA GLU A 119 -7.59 23.64 -8.41
C GLU A 119 -7.28 22.48 -7.47
N ASP A 120 -8.27 22.02 -6.70
CA ASP A 120 -8.09 20.90 -5.77
C ASP A 120 -7.67 19.62 -6.50
N VAL A 121 -8.28 19.30 -7.65
CA VAL A 121 -7.89 18.13 -8.47
C VAL A 121 -6.49 18.28 -9.02
N ARG A 122 -6.12 19.46 -9.54
CA ARG A 122 -4.77 19.74 -10.04
C ARG A 122 -3.73 19.52 -8.94
N ASP A 123 -3.97 20.09 -7.77
CA ASP A 123 -3.07 20.01 -6.63
C ASP A 123 -2.94 18.56 -6.14
N LEU A 124 -4.06 17.83 -6.01
CA LEU A 124 -4.04 16.41 -5.64
C LEU A 124 -3.28 15.53 -6.64
N LEU A 125 -3.44 15.77 -7.95
CA LEU A 125 -2.69 15.02 -8.96
C LEU A 125 -1.19 15.28 -8.87
N ALA A 126 -0.78 16.52 -8.63
CA ALA A 126 0.63 16.87 -8.42
C ALA A 126 1.19 16.20 -7.14
N HIS A 127 0.40 16.14 -6.07
CA HIS A 127 0.77 15.45 -4.84
C HIS A 127 0.94 13.95 -5.05
N VAL A 128 0.02 13.30 -5.77
CA VAL A 128 0.13 11.87 -6.11
C VAL A 128 1.40 11.60 -6.91
N ALA A 129 1.71 12.41 -7.93
CA ALA A 129 2.93 12.25 -8.71
C ALA A 129 4.21 12.34 -7.83
N THR A 130 4.23 13.29 -6.88
CA THR A 130 5.33 13.42 -5.92
C THR A 130 5.48 12.18 -5.03
N LEU A 131 4.35 11.64 -4.55
CA LEU A 131 4.34 10.41 -3.74
C LEU A 131 4.80 9.18 -4.54
N GLU A 132 4.40 9.08 -5.81
CA GLU A 132 4.82 8.00 -6.71
C GLU A 132 6.34 8.04 -6.97
N GLU A 133 6.91 9.22 -7.20
CA GLU A 133 8.36 9.40 -7.34
C GLU A 133 9.10 9.07 -6.05
N GLY A 134 8.60 9.54 -4.89
CA GLY A 134 9.17 9.21 -3.59
C GLY A 134 9.12 7.71 -3.27
N LEU A 135 8.01 7.04 -3.61
CA LEU A 135 7.85 5.60 -3.45
C LEU A 135 8.80 4.83 -4.37
N ALA A 136 8.96 5.26 -5.62
CA ALA A 136 9.90 4.65 -6.55
C ALA A 136 11.34 4.73 -6.04
N GLY A 137 11.78 5.90 -5.56
CA GLY A 137 13.10 6.07 -4.95
C GLY A 137 13.30 5.24 -3.68
N ALA A 138 12.27 5.15 -2.82
CA ALA A 138 12.32 4.30 -1.62
C ALA A 138 12.43 2.80 -1.96
N LEU A 139 11.72 2.34 -2.99
CA LEU A 139 11.80 0.97 -3.47
C LEU A 139 13.18 0.65 -4.07
N GLU A 140 13.75 1.57 -4.87
CA GLU A 140 15.10 1.43 -5.40
C GLU A 140 16.13 1.32 -4.27
N GLY A 141 16.02 2.18 -3.25
CA GLY A 141 16.82 2.10 -2.02
C GLY A 141 16.71 0.74 -1.34
N TYR A 142 15.49 0.27 -1.09
CA TYR A 142 15.23 -1.04 -0.46
C TYR A 142 15.86 -2.21 -1.24
N TYR A 143 15.70 -2.25 -2.56
CA TYR A 143 16.27 -3.31 -3.40
C TYR A 143 17.80 -3.27 -3.43
N SER A 144 18.40 -2.07 -3.47
CA SER A 144 19.86 -1.91 -3.42
C SER A 144 20.45 -2.42 -2.09
N GLU A 145 19.79 -2.15 -0.97
CA GLU A 145 20.18 -2.65 0.35
C GLU A 145 20.05 -4.17 0.46
N GLN A 146 18.97 -4.73 -0.09
CA GLN A 146 18.75 -6.17 -0.15
C GLN A 146 19.83 -6.87 -1.00
N GLN A 147 20.23 -6.27 -2.13
CA GLN A 147 21.29 -6.79 -2.99
C GLN A 147 22.66 -6.72 -2.30
N SER A 148 23.01 -5.59 -1.68
CA SER A 148 24.23 -5.45 -0.89
C SER A 148 24.29 -6.48 0.25
N SER A 149 23.17 -6.73 0.92
CA SER A 149 23.08 -7.76 1.95
C SER A 149 23.31 -9.17 1.38
N ALA A 150 22.72 -9.47 0.22
CA ALA A 150 22.92 -10.76 -0.44
C ALA A 150 24.40 -10.98 -0.85
N ASP A 151 25.04 -9.94 -1.36
CA ASP A 151 26.47 -9.97 -1.72
C ASP A 151 27.36 -10.14 -0.48
N ALA A 152 27.06 -9.45 0.62
CA ALA A 152 27.75 -9.62 1.90
C ALA A 152 27.64 -11.07 2.41
N TRP A 153 26.45 -11.66 2.38
CA TRP A 153 26.25 -13.07 2.75
C TRP A 153 27.00 -14.04 1.83
N SER A 154 27.07 -13.74 0.53
CA SER A 154 27.84 -14.52 -0.44
C SER A 154 29.33 -14.49 -0.13
N ASN A 155 29.88 -13.32 0.19
CA ASN A 155 31.29 -13.16 0.55
C ASN A 155 31.63 -13.91 1.85
N LEU A 156 30.80 -13.81 2.88
CA LEU A 156 30.98 -14.57 4.13
C LEU A 156 30.99 -16.09 3.91
N ARG A 157 30.16 -16.61 3.00
CA ARG A 157 30.18 -18.05 2.64
C ARG A 157 31.48 -18.45 1.95
N LYS A 158 32.01 -17.60 1.06
CA LYS A 158 33.31 -17.84 0.40
C LYS A 158 34.45 -17.83 1.41
N GLU A 159 34.49 -16.85 2.31
CA GLU A 159 35.50 -16.77 3.37
C GLU A 159 35.43 -17.98 4.29
N LYS A 160 34.24 -18.39 4.72
CA LYS A 160 34.04 -19.62 5.51
C LYS A 160 34.55 -20.87 4.78
N ALA A 161 34.31 -20.98 3.48
CA ALA A 161 34.81 -22.08 2.68
C ALA A 161 36.35 -22.07 2.57
N ALA A 162 36.95 -20.89 2.39
CA ALA A 162 38.40 -20.73 2.36
C ALA A 162 39.06 -21.08 3.71
N LEU A 163 38.46 -20.64 4.82
CA LEU A 163 38.90 -21.00 6.17
C LEU A 163 38.84 -22.51 6.40
N ARG A 164 37.76 -23.18 5.97
CA ARG A 164 37.67 -24.65 6.02
C ARG A 164 38.78 -25.33 5.21
N GLY A 165 39.11 -24.80 4.03
CA GLY A 165 40.24 -25.28 3.23
C GLY A 165 41.57 -25.17 3.97
N ARG A 166 41.85 -24.02 4.59
CA ARG A 166 43.07 -23.79 5.38
C ARG A 166 43.17 -24.67 6.61
N VAL A 167 42.05 -24.90 7.31
CA VAL A 167 42.00 -25.84 8.45
C VAL A 167 42.38 -27.25 7.99
N LYS A 168 41.81 -27.72 6.88
CA LYS A 168 42.15 -29.03 6.32
C LYS A 168 43.63 -29.14 5.92
N GLU A 169 44.19 -28.10 5.31
CA GLU A 169 45.61 -28.06 4.95
C GLU A 169 46.52 -28.15 6.19
N LEU A 170 46.16 -27.46 7.28
CA LEU A 170 46.86 -27.56 8.56
C LEU A 170 46.74 -28.96 9.18
N GLU A 171 45.56 -29.57 9.14
CA GLU A 171 45.35 -30.95 9.59
C GLU A 171 46.22 -31.94 8.80
N ASP A 172 46.29 -31.80 7.48
CA ASP A 172 47.14 -32.63 6.62
C ASP A 172 48.63 -32.40 6.88
N LEU A 173 49.07 -31.16 7.15
CA LEU A 173 50.44 -30.84 7.56
C LEU A 173 50.79 -31.49 8.91
N LEU A 174 49.91 -31.35 9.92
CA LEU A 174 50.11 -31.96 11.23
C LEU A 174 50.17 -33.49 11.13
N ARG A 175 49.31 -34.11 10.31
CA ARG A 175 49.33 -35.55 10.05
C ARG A 175 50.63 -35.99 9.40
N ARG A 176 51.13 -35.25 8.40
CA ARG A 176 52.45 -35.53 7.78
C ARG A 176 53.60 -35.39 8.77
N ALA A 177 53.61 -34.33 9.58
CA ALA A 177 54.62 -34.11 10.61
C ALA A 177 54.65 -35.24 11.65
N ALA A 178 53.46 -35.68 12.12
CA ALA A 178 53.34 -36.82 13.01
C ALA A 178 53.89 -38.11 12.38
N GLY A 179 53.63 -38.33 11.09
CA GLY A 179 54.22 -39.44 10.32
C GLY A 179 55.75 -39.38 10.31
N THR A 180 56.33 -38.23 9.99
CA THR A 180 57.80 -38.06 9.99
C THR A 180 58.43 -38.24 11.38
N LEU A 181 57.78 -37.75 12.43
CA LEU A 181 58.25 -37.94 13.81
C LEU A 181 58.23 -39.43 14.20
N ARG A 182 57.21 -40.17 13.78
CA ARG A 182 57.10 -41.62 14.00
C ARG A 182 58.24 -42.38 13.33
N GLU A 183 58.64 -41.97 12.13
CA GLU A 183 59.77 -42.55 11.40
C GLU A 183 61.12 -42.24 12.07
N TYR A 184 61.36 -40.97 12.44
CA TYR A 184 62.61 -40.54 13.09
C TYR A 184 62.80 -41.11 14.49
N ALA A 185 61.73 -41.29 15.26
CA ALA A 185 61.85 -41.71 16.65
C ALA A 185 62.34 -43.15 16.81
N GLY A 186 62.21 -44.03 15.80
CA GLY A 186 62.63 -45.44 15.86
C GLY A 186 62.05 -46.24 17.03
N MET A 187 61.13 -45.63 17.78
CA MET A 187 60.53 -46.14 19.00
C MET A 187 59.03 -46.20 18.79
N PRO A 188 58.36 -47.25 19.27
CA PRO A 188 56.90 -47.26 19.41
C PRO A 188 56.53 -46.27 20.51
N ILE A 189 56.60 -44.97 20.21
CA ILE A 189 55.87 -43.97 20.99
C ILE A 189 54.41 -44.35 20.83
N GLU A 190 53.68 -44.48 21.93
CA GLU A 190 52.25 -44.79 22.03
C GLU A 190 51.41 -43.82 21.18
N ALA A 191 51.47 -43.97 19.86
CA ALA A 191 50.75 -43.16 18.90
C ALA A 191 49.24 -43.36 19.08
N ASP A 192 48.83 -44.52 19.57
CA ASP A 192 47.47 -44.85 19.97
C ASP A 192 46.93 -43.88 21.04
N LEU A 193 47.77 -43.36 21.94
CA LEU A 193 47.33 -42.42 22.97
C LEU A 193 47.00 -41.03 22.40
N LEU A 194 47.80 -40.57 21.42
CA LEU A 194 47.58 -39.27 20.77
C LEU A 194 46.41 -39.35 19.77
N GLU A 195 46.27 -40.47 19.06
CA GLU A 195 45.15 -40.73 18.16
C GLU A 195 43.83 -40.91 18.93
N SER A 196 43.88 -41.50 20.14
CA SER A 196 42.77 -41.55 21.11
C SER A 196 42.34 -40.15 21.60
N GLN A 197 43.29 -39.25 21.87
CA GLN A 197 42.96 -37.88 22.31
C GLN A 197 42.45 -36.99 21.17
N LEU A 198 42.90 -37.19 19.93
CA LEU A 198 42.41 -36.46 18.75
C LEU A 198 41.10 -37.03 18.19
N SER A 199 40.84 -38.34 18.35
CA SER A 199 39.63 -39.01 17.87
C SER A 199 38.49 -39.01 18.89
N SER A 200 38.75 -38.62 20.14
CA SER A 200 37.68 -38.35 21.09
C SER A 200 36.86 -37.17 20.53
N PRO A 201 35.61 -37.39 20.06
CA PRO A 201 34.78 -36.31 19.57
C PRO A 201 34.66 -35.33 20.73
N ARG A 202 35.19 -34.12 20.57
CA ARG A 202 34.92 -33.03 21.51
C ARG A 202 33.41 -32.87 21.50
N THR A 203 32.75 -33.43 22.51
CA THR A 203 31.38 -33.11 22.79
C THR A 203 31.34 -31.60 22.92
N PRO A 204 30.56 -30.89 22.08
CA PRO A 204 30.40 -29.46 22.27
C PRO A 204 29.94 -29.28 23.72
N SER A 205 30.73 -28.53 24.50
CA SER A 205 30.39 -28.18 25.88
C SER A 205 28.92 -27.75 25.91
N SER A 206 28.16 -28.43 26.76
CA SER A 206 26.71 -28.26 26.94
C SER A 206 26.31 -26.91 27.54
N ASP A 207 27.26 -25.98 27.68
CA ASP A 207 27.01 -24.66 28.28
C ASP A 207 26.64 -23.59 27.24
N ALA A 208 26.57 -23.96 25.95
CA ALA A 208 25.90 -23.14 24.95
C ALA A 208 24.38 -23.29 25.11
N ALA A 209 23.79 -22.33 25.84
CA ALA A 209 22.37 -21.99 25.91
C ALA A 209 21.47 -22.90 25.07
N GLY A 210 20.87 -23.90 25.72
CA GLY A 210 20.02 -24.90 25.09
C GLY A 210 19.03 -24.23 24.14
N GLU A 211 19.09 -24.63 22.87
CA GLU A 211 18.09 -24.24 21.89
C GLU A 211 16.70 -24.53 22.48
N PRO A 212 15.80 -23.53 22.51
CA PRO A 212 14.44 -23.71 22.99
C PRO A 212 13.80 -24.87 22.22
N ARG A 213 13.67 -26.03 22.87
CA ARG A 213 12.95 -27.15 22.29
C ARG A 213 11.46 -26.83 22.41
N PRO A 214 10.69 -26.89 21.32
CA PRO A 214 9.26 -26.71 21.41
C PRO A 214 8.69 -27.68 22.44
N VAL A 215 7.80 -27.19 23.30
CA VAL A 215 7.06 -28.02 24.26
C VAL A 215 6.32 -29.05 23.42
N ALA A 216 6.75 -30.31 23.52
CA ALA A 216 6.01 -31.40 22.93
C ALA A 216 4.63 -31.40 23.58
N ASP A 217 3.58 -31.40 22.75
CA ASP A 217 2.20 -31.66 23.16
C ASP A 217 1.39 -30.50 23.75
N CYS A 218 1.40 -29.32 23.12
CA CYS A 218 0.38 -28.29 23.42
C CYS A 218 -1.04 -28.64 22.93
N GLY A 219 -1.25 -29.77 22.24
CA GLY A 219 -2.55 -30.21 21.71
C GLY A 219 -3.07 -29.43 20.49
N HIS A 220 -2.38 -28.36 20.08
CA HIS A 220 -2.75 -27.47 18.98
C HIS A 220 -1.75 -27.43 17.83
N THR A 221 -0.71 -28.29 17.89
CA THR A 221 0.24 -28.46 16.80
C THR A 221 -0.41 -29.27 15.68
N ASN A 222 -0.49 -28.70 14.49
CA ASN A 222 -0.92 -29.42 13.31
C ASN A 222 0.11 -30.55 13.01
N PRO A 223 -0.33 -31.81 12.95
CA PRO A 223 0.56 -32.95 12.74
C PRO A 223 1.24 -32.96 11.37
N GLU A 224 0.72 -32.23 10.37
CA GLU A 224 1.26 -32.25 9.00
C GLU A 224 2.44 -31.28 8.79
N ASP A 225 2.39 -30.11 9.40
CA ASP A 225 3.37 -29.04 9.16
C ASP A 225 4.11 -28.59 10.43
N GLY A 226 3.71 -29.09 11.61
CA GLY A 226 4.29 -28.74 12.90
C GLY A 226 3.94 -27.32 13.37
N LEU A 227 3.01 -26.62 12.71
CA LEU A 227 2.60 -25.27 13.07
C LEU A 227 1.48 -25.31 14.12
N CYS A 228 1.55 -24.41 15.10
CA CYS A 228 0.53 -24.32 16.14
C CYS A 228 -0.61 -23.37 15.72
N THR A 229 -1.87 -23.84 15.78
CA THR A 229 -3.06 -23.04 15.46
C THR A 229 -3.96 -22.88 16.69
N HIS A 230 -3.77 -21.80 17.44
CA HIS A 230 -4.68 -21.44 18.54
C HIS A 230 -5.78 -20.49 18.04
N PRO A 231 -7.06 -20.84 18.24
CA PRO A 231 -8.16 -19.91 18.13
C PRO A 231 -8.29 -19.16 19.47
N ASP A 232 -7.99 -17.86 19.44
CA ASP A 232 -8.25 -16.88 20.49
C ASP A 232 -7.35 -16.89 21.76
N ASN A 233 -6.72 -15.75 22.02
CA ASN A 233 -5.95 -15.35 23.21
C ASN A 233 -4.70 -16.17 23.60
N MET A 234 -3.54 -15.61 23.23
CA MET A 234 -2.19 -16.01 23.65
C MET A 234 -2.05 -15.90 25.17
N THR A 235 -1.88 -17.02 25.88
CA THR A 235 -1.39 -16.97 27.27
C THR A 235 0.15 -17.03 27.30
N PRO A 236 0.80 -16.32 28.25
CA PRO A 236 2.26 -16.28 28.34
C PRO A 236 2.93 -17.64 28.53
N GLU A 237 2.22 -18.63 29.09
CA GLU A 237 2.81 -19.93 29.43
C GLU A 237 3.18 -20.78 28.20
N CYS A 238 2.56 -20.56 27.03
CA CYS A 238 2.92 -21.29 25.80
C CYS A 238 4.17 -20.73 25.09
N HIS A 239 4.62 -19.52 25.42
CA HIS A 239 5.58 -18.78 24.60
C HIS A 239 6.97 -18.61 25.20
N GLN A 240 7.19 -18.99 26.47
CA GLN A 240 8.45 -18.68 27.13
C GLN A 240 9.66 -19.30 26.41
N HIS A 241 9.49 -20.41 25.67
CA HIS A 241 10.61 -21.14 25.07
C HIS A 241 10.34 -21.82 23.71
N ALA A 242 9.47 -21.35 22.79
CA ALA A 242 9.14 -22.22 21.63
C ALA A 242 8.65 -21.62 20.29
N CYS A 243 8.45 -20.31 20.10
CA CYS A 243 7.88 -19.83 18.83
C CYS A 243 8.91 -19.14 17.92
N PRO A 244 9.45 -19.81 16.88
CA PRO A 244 10.36 -19.20 15.91
C PRO A 244 9.74 -18.03 15.12
N LEU A 245 8.42 -17.84 15.16
CA LEU A 245 7.73 -16.72 14.49
C LEU A 245 7.78 -15.42 15.29
N LEU A 246 7.90 -15.47 16.63
CA LEU A 246 7.98 -14.25 17.47
C LEU A 246 9.37 -13.63 17.51
N HIS A 247 10.43 -14.41 17.19
CA HIS A 247 11.80 -13.88 17.07
C HIS A 247 12.16 -13.44 15.64
N GLN A 248 11.25 -13.64 14.68
CA GLN A 248 11.40 -12.99 13.38
C GLN A 248 11.04 -11.52 13.54
N ALA A 249 11.98 -10.62 13.21
CA ALA A 249 11.72 -9.19 13.14
C ALA A 249 10.38 -8.93 12.43
N PRO A 250 9.55 -8.00 12.92
CA PRO A 250 8.18 -7.82 12.47
C PRO A 250 8.14 -7.69 10.95
N ARG A 251 7.74 -8.76 10.27
CA ARG A 251 7.44 -8.71 8.84
C ARG A 251 6.16 -7.90 8.73
N THR A 252 6.28 -6.67 8.27
CA THR A 252 5.19 -5.72 7.94
C THR A 252 4.30 -6.20 6.78
N ARG A 253 4.10 -7.50 6.62
CA ARG A 253 3.09 -8.06 5.72
C ARG A 253 1.85 -8.40 6.51
N ALA A 254 1.04 -7.38 6.79
CA ALA A 254 -0.39 -7.60 6.75
C ALA A 254 -0.71 -8.21 5.38
N ARG A 255 -1.06 -9.50 5.34
CA ARG A 255 -1.73 -10.06 4.17
C ARG A 255 -3.07 -9.36 4.06
N ILE A 256 -3.12 -8.29 3.27
CA ILE A 256 -4.37 -7.80 2.72
C ILE A 256 -4.87 -8.95 1.85
N ALA A 257 -5.92 -9.65 2.31
CA ALA A 257 -6.63 -10.58 1.46
C ALA A 257 -7.03 -9.82 0.19
N PRO A 258 -6.74 -10.31 -1.03
CA PRO A 258 -7.18 -9.65 -2.24
C PRO A 258 -8.71 -9.56 -2.18
N THR A 259 -9.21 -8.32 -2.12
CA THR A 259 -10.65 -8.06 -2.25
C THR A 259 -11.05 -8.64 -3.60
N PRO A 260 -12.06 -9.53 -3.69
CA PRO A 260 -12.48 -10.08 -4.96
C PRO A 260 -12.92 -8.92 -5.86
N VAL A 261 -12.21 -8.76 -6.98
CA VAL A 261 -12.57 -7.79 -8.01
C VAL A 261 -13.95 -8.21 -8.54
N PRO A 262 -14.98 -7.35 -8.49
CA PRO A 262 -16.26 -7.68 -9.08
C PRO A 262 -16.07 -7.88 -10.58
N THR A 263 -16.34 -9.09 -11.05
CA THR A 263 -16.37 -9.41 -12.48
C THR A 263 -17.40 -8.51 -13.14
N VAL A 264 -16.93 -7.50 -13.88
CA VAL A 264 -17.79 -6.67 -14.73
C VAL A 264 -18.36 -7.60 -15.80
N PRO A 265 -19.68 -7.79 -15.90
CA PRO A 265 -20.25 -8.59 -16.97
C PRO A 265 -19.88 -7.94 -18.31
N ALA A 266 -19.34 -8.76 -19.22
CA ALA A 266 -18.97 -8.34 -20.56
C ALA A 266 -20.12 -7.55 -21.20
N LEU A 267 -19.81 -6.33 -21.64
CA LEU A 267 -20.71 -5.51 -22.43
C LEU A 267 -21.04 -6.30 -23.69
N VAL A 268 -22.24 -6.87 -23.74
CA VAL A 268 -22.75 -7.53 -24.95
C VAL A 268 -22.93 -6.44 -26.01
N GLU A 269 -22.02 -6.41 -26.97
CA GLU A 269 -22.19 -5.66 -28.21
C GLU A 269 -23.45 -6.20 -28.91
N ARG A 270 -24.55 -5.46 -28.78
CA ARG A 270 -25.71 -5.65 -29.65
C ARG A 270 -25.32 -5.10 -31.02
N THR A 271 -24.76 -5.97 -31.86
CA THR A 271 -24.72 -5.74 -33.30
C THR A 271 -26.15 -5.54 -33.79
N GLY A 272 -26.42 -4.33 -34.26
CA GLY A 272 -27.65 -3.97 -34.94
C GLY A 272 -27.90 -4.92 -36.10
N LYS A 273 -29.11 -5.45 -36.16
CA LYS A 273 -29.62 -6.11 -37.34
C LYS A 273 -30.48 -5.09 -38.07
N ASP A 274 -29.91 -4.55 -39.13
CA ASP A 274 -30.62 -3.77 -40.12
C ASP A 274 -31.77 -4.59 -40.75
N GLY A 275 -32.93 -3.93 -40.86
CA GLY A 275 -33.83 -3.93 -42.01
C GLY A 275 -34.44 -5.24 -42.51
N ALA A 276 -35.77 -5.32 -42.49
CA ALA A 276 -36.57 -5.61 -43.68
C ALA A 276 -38.07 -5.29 -43.47
N ARG A 277 -38.56 -4.35 -44.29
CA ARG A 277 -39.92 -4.12 -44.82
C ARG A 277 -41.11 -3.99 -43.87
#